data_AF-A0A960UL14-F1
#
_entry.id   AF-A0A960UL14-F1
#
_cell.length_a   1.000
_cell.length_b   1.000
_cell.length_c   1.000
_cell.angle_alpha   90.00
_cell.angle_beta   90.00
_cell.angle_gamma   90.00
#
_symmetry.space_group_name_H-M   'P 1'
#
loop_
_entity.id
_entity.type
_entity.pdbx_description
1 polymer ?
#
loop_
_entity_poly.entity_id
_entity_poly.type
_entity_poly.pdbx_seq_one_letter_code
_entity_poly.pdbx_strand_id
1 'polypeptide(L)'
;MNQVLHNLLALVWQVPVAFVLGWRDILRRRGRALLEFFGSIKGGWILLIVSTLTAICAALPWFDYQVQFEELETYGIRSELWTLFLLPGFLGILFPLIQFPRRKSIQLGTAVIVLLVWIAGLIWPHQIHVDFHPATSYQVTVFYWIYPGLLIGTILATLMLPPESGWNYSGVMERLQNEPDHPEN
;
A
#
# COMPACT_ATOMS: atom_id res chain seq x y z
N MET A 1 -57.37 2.41 -33.17
CA MET A 1 -57.38 1.25 -32.25
C MET A 1 -56.00 0.65 -32.01
N ASN A 2 -55.10 0.63 -33.00
CA ASN A 2 -53.76 0.03 -32.89
C ASN A 2 -52.81 0.72 -31.87
N GLN A 3 -52.94 2.03 -31.71
CA GLN A 3 -52.02 2.83 -30.88
C GLN A 3 -52.28 2.70 -29.37
N VAL A 4 -53.56 2.53 -28.98
CA VAL A 4 -53.93 2.28 -27.57
C VAL A 4 -53.45 0.91 -27.12
N LEU A 5 -53.56 -0.09 -27.98
CA LEU A 5 -53.11 -1.46 -27.69
C LEU A 5 -51.58 -1.53 -27.59
N HIS A 6 -50.86 -0.77 -28.43
CA HIS A 6 -49.40 -0.65 -28.36
C HIS A 6 -48.93 0.07 -27.07
N ASN A 7 -49.62 1.14 -26.67
CA ASN A 7 -49.33 1.87 -25.44
C ASN A 7 -49.61 1.03 -24.18
N LEU A 8 -50.68 0.23 -24.19
CA LEU A 8 -50.99 -0.70 -23.10
C LEU A 8 -49.93 -1.83 -23.00
N LEU A 9 -49.48 -2.37 -24.13
CA LEU A 9 -48.40 -3.36 -24.16
C LEU A 9 -47.07 -2.77 -23.66
N ALA A 10 -46.74 -1.53 -24.04
CA ALA A 10 -45.57 -0.84 -23.53
C ALA A 10 -45.65 -0.61 -22.00
N LEU A 11 -46.81 -0.18 -21.49
CA LEU A 11 -47.02 0.08 -20.07
C LEU A 11 -46.99 -1.19 -19.22
N VAL A 12 -47.59 -2.28 -19.69
CA VAL A 12 -47.71 -3.54 -18.93
C VAL A 12 -46.44 -4.38 -19.01
N TRP A 13 -45.68 -4.28 -20.10
CA TRP A 13 -44.53 -5.17 -20.32
C TRP A 13 -43.19 -4.44 -20.34
N GLN A 14 -43.05 -3.37 -21.13
CA GLN A 14 -41.76 -2.72 -21.33
C GLN A 14 -41.33 -1.91 -20.10
N VAL A 15 -42.25 -1.22 -19.44
CA VAL A 15 -41.96 -0.41 -18.24
C VAL A 15 -41.51 -1.29 -17.06
N PRO A 16 -42.19 -2.39 -16.69
CA PRO A 16 -41.73 -3.26 -15.60
C PRO A 16 -40.41 -3.96 -15.92
N VAL A 17 -40.21 -4.40 -17.17
CA VAL A 17 -38.96 -5.05 -17.59
C VAL A 17 -37.79 -4.06 -17.54
N ALA A 18 -37.97 -2.82 -18.03
CA ALA A 18 -36.95 -1.78 -17.94
C ALA A 18 -36.64 -1.40 -16.49
N PHE A 19 -37.67 -1.35 -15.62
CA PHE A 19 -37.50 -1.10 -14.19
C PHE A 19 -36.65 -2.21 -13.52
N VAL A 20 -36.97 -3.49 -13.76
CA VAL A 20 -36.21 -4.62 -13.20
C VAL A 20 -34.77 -4.64 -13.73
N LEU A 21 -34.56 -4.39 -15.03
CA LEU A 21 -33.22 -4.31 -15.61
C LEU A 21 -32.41 -3.13 -15.06
N GLY A 22 -33.05 -1.97 -14.86
CA GLY A 22 -32.44 -0.79 -14.25
C GLY A 22 -32.01 -1.05 -12.81
N TRP A 23 -32.87 -1.67 -12.01
CA TRP A 23 -32.53 -2.08 -10.63
C TRP A 23 -31.40 -3.10 -10.59
N ARG A 24 -31.40 -4.09 -11.48
CA ARG A 24 -30.31 -5.07 -11.60
C ARG A 24 -28.97 -4.39 -11.90
N ASP A 25 -28.97 -3.42 -12.81
CA ASP A 25 -27.75 -2.67 -13.15
C ASP A 25 -27.27 -1.77 -12.00
N ILE A 26 -28.20 -1.12 -11.28
CA ILE A 26 -27.87 -0.34 -10.08
C ILE A 26 -27.27 -1.25 -9.01
N LEU A 27 -27.91 -2.37 -8.69
CA LEU A 27 -27.42 -3.35 -7.71
C LEU A 27 -26.06 -3.91 -8.10
N ARG A 28 -25.84 -4.21 -9.38
CA ARG A 28 -24.55 -4.72 -9.88
C ARG A 28 -23.44 -3.67 -9.76
N ARG A 29 -23.71 -2.41 -10.09
CA ARG A 29 -22.76 -1.31 -9.95
C ARG A 29 -22.43 -1.03 -8.48
N ARG A 30 -23.45 -0.99 -7.62
CA ARG A 30 -23.29 -0.78 -6.17
C ARG A 30 -22.55 -1.95 -5.51
N GLY A 31 -22.89 -3.19 -5.87
CA GLY A 31 -22.21 -4.39 -5.38
C GLY A 31 -20.73 -4.43 -5.78
N ARG A 32 -20.40 -4.07 -7.03
CA ARG A 32 -19.00 -3.96 -7.48
C ARG A 32 -18.25 -2.88 -6.69
N ALA A 33 -18.84 -1.69 -6.50
CA ALA A 33 -18.23 -0.63 -5.71
C ALA A 33 -18.02 -1.03 -4.23
N LEU A 34 -18.95 -1.78 -3.63
CA LEU A 34 -18.80 -2.34 -2.28
C LEU A 34 -17.67 -3.37 -2.20
N LEU A 35 -17.54 -4.26 -3.18
CA LEU A 35 -16.44 -5.22 -3.24
C LEU A 35 -15.09 -4.52 -3.44
N GLU A 36 -15.03 -3.49 -4.28
CA GLU A 36 -13.86 -2.64 -4.47
C GLU A 36 -13.50 -1.89 -3.17
N PHE A 37 -14.50 -1.41 -2.43
CA PHE A 37 -14.31 -0.77 -1.12
C PHE A 37 -13.75 -1.73 -0.08
N PHE A 38 -14.34 -2.93 0.08
CA PHE A 38 -13.81 -3.95 1.00
C PHE A 38 -12.43 -4.46 0.56
N GLY A 39 -12.18 -4.56 -0.74
CA GLY A 39 -10.85 -4.84 -1.30
C GLY A 39 -9.84 -3.75 -0.96
N SER A 40 -10.22 -2.47 -1.03
CA SER A 40 -9.36 -1.34 -0.69
C SER A 40 -8.99 -1.29 0.79
N ILE A 41 -9.92 -1.64 1.69
CA ILE A 41 -9.67 -1.71 3.13
C ILE A 41 -8.65 -2.81 3.43
N LYS A 42 -8.80 -3.99 2.83
CA LYS A 42 -7.83 -5.09 2.98
C LYS A 42 -6.45 -4.70 2.42
N GLY A 43 -6.41 -4.06 1.26
CA GLY A 43 -5.16 -3.57 0.65
C GLY A 43 -4.43 -2.55 1.52
N GLY A 44 -5.16 -1.62 2.15
CA GLY A 44 -4.60 -0.63 3.07
C GLY A 44 -3.95 -1.26 4.30
N TRP A 45 -4.61 -2.23 4.93
CA TRP A 45 -4.05 -2.97 6.07
C TRP A 45 -2.82 -3.80 5.69
N ILE A 46 -2.85 -4.47 4.54
CA ILE A 46 -1.69 -5.22 4.04
C ILE A 46 -0.51 -4.26 3.82
N LEU A 47 -0.74 -3.11 3.18
CA LEU A 47 0.30 -2.10 3.00
C LEU A 47 0.85 -1.64 4.34
N LEU A 48 0.00 -1.31 5.30
CA LEU A 48 0.42 -0.84 6.62
C LEU A 48 1.30 -1.86 7.35
N ILE A 49 0.87 -3.14 7.39
CA ILE A 49 1.61 -4.23 8.03
C ILE A 49 2.96 -4.41 7.37
N VAL A 50 2.98 -4.58 6.04
CA VAL A 50 4.23 -4.84 5.31
C VAL A 50 5.16 -3.63 5.40
N SER A 51 4.64 -2.41 5.36
CA SER A 51 5.44 -1.18 5.48
C SER A 51 6.03 -1.02 6.89
N THR A 52 5.27 -1.41 7.92
CA THR A 52 5.77 -1.46 9.30
C THR A 52 6.91 -2.47 9.44
N LEU A 53 6.75 -3.67 8.90
CA LEU A 53 7.80 -4.69 8.89
C LEU A 53 9.04 -4.21 8.12
N THR A 54 8.85 -3.57 6.96
CA THR A 54 9.95 -2.97 6.17
C THR A 54 10.72 -1.94 6.99
N ALA A 55 10.02 -1.03 7.69
CA ALA A 55 10.66 -0.02 8.53
C ALA A 55 11.43 -0.63 9.71
N ILE A 56 10.84 -1.61 10.40
CA ILE A 56 11.51 -2.34 11.50
C ILE A 56 12.76 -3.06 10.98
N CYS A 57 12.65 -3.78 9.86
CA CYS A 57 13.76 -4.54 9.29
C CYS A 57 14.93 -3.63 8.85
N ALA A 58 14.64 -2.43 8.33
CA ALA A 58 15.66 -1.43 8.01
C ALA A 58 16.31 -0.79 9.26
N ALA A 59 15.60 -0.76 10.39
CA ALA A 59 16.12 -0.25 11.66
C ALA A 59 16.93 -1.27 12.46
N LEU A 60 16.88 -2.56 12.10
CA LEU A 60 17.67 -3.60 12.74
C LEU A 60 19.10 -3.66 12.13
N PRO A 61 20.09 -4.15 12.87
CA PRO A 61 21.43 -4.40 12.33
C PRO A 61 21.35 -5.36 11.14
N TRP A 62 22.11 -5.05 10.10
CA TRP A 62 22.23 -5.91 8.91
C TRP A 62 23.53 -6.71 8.93
N PHE A 63 24.53 -6.21 9.65
CA PHE A 63 25.86 -6.78 9.72
C PHE A 63 26.29 -6.83 11.18
N ASP A 64 26.88 -7.93 11.60
CA ASP A 64 27.48 -8.07 12.91
C ASP A 64 28.98 -8.30 12.74
N TYR A 65 29.81 -7.66 13.56
CA TYR A 65 31.24 -7.91 13.59
C TYR A 65 31.71 -8.15 15.02
N GLN A 66 32.77 -8.93 15.16
CA GLN A 66 33.33 -9.29 16.45
C GLN A 66 34.59 -8.48 16.71
N VAL A 67 34.70 -7.93 17.90
CA VAL A 67 35.90 -7.25 18.37
C VAL A 67 36.40 -7.96 19.62
N GLN A 68 37.69 -8.27 19.62
CA GLN A 68 38.35 -8.88 20.78
C GLN A 68 39.12 -7.79 21.51
N PHE A 69 38.61 -7.36 22.66
CA PHE A 69 39.33 -6.50 23.59
C PHE A 69 39.88 -7.37 24.74
N GLU A 70 39.07 -7.59 25.77
CA GLU A 70 39.33 -8.54 26.86
C GLU A 70 38.48 -9.81 26.70
N GLU A 71 37.22 -9.63 26.30
CA GLU A 71 36.30 -10.69 25.88
C GLU A 71 35.88 -10.49 24.42
N LEU A 72 35.31 -11.52 23.80
CA LEU A 72 34.85 -11.48 22.42
C LEU A 72 33.44 -10.86 22.37
N GLU A 73 33.37 -9.60 21.96
CA GLU A 73 32.12 -8.84 21.91
C GLU A 73 31.59 -8.75 20.48
N THR A 74 30.27 -8.83 20.30
CA THR A 74 29.62 -8.75 19.00
C THR A 74 28.85 -7.43 18.87
N TYR A 75 29.13 -6.68 17.82
CA TYR A 75 28.53 -5.37 17.55
C TYR A 75 27.73 -5.39 16.25
N GLY A 76 26.47 -4.97 16.32
CA GLY A 76 25.59 -4.86 15.17
C GLY A 76 25.62 -3.49 14.52
N ILE A 77 25.79 -3.48 13.20
CA ILE A 77 25.85 -2.30 12.34
C ILE A 77 24.75 -2.35 11.28
N ARG A 78 24.18 -1.19 10.97
CA ARG A 78 23.20 -1.00 9.90
C ARG A 78 23.89 -0.61 8.59
N SER A 79 23.14 -0.65 7.50
CA SER A 79 23.58 -0.06 6.24
C SER A 79 23.98 1.41 6.42
N GLU A 80 25.00 1.91 5.72
CA GLU A 80 25.32 3.35 5.73
C GLU A 80 24.12 4.20 5.30
N LEU A 81 23.44 3.76 4.24
CA LEU A 81 22.22 4.39 3.73
C LEU A 81 20.94 3.91 4.43
N TRP A 82 20.99 3.51 5.71
CA TRP A 82 19.83 2.96 6.43
C TRP A 82 18.59 3.87 6.42
N THR A 83 18.78 5.19 6.41
CA THR A 83 17.67 6.16 6.32
C THR A 83 16.94 6.07 4.99
N LEU A 84 17.66 5.86 3.89
CA LEU A 84 17.09 5.62 2.56
C LEU A 84 16.29 4.30 2.56
N PHE A 85 16.79 3.26 3.21
CA PHE A 85 16.10 1.97 3.35
C PHE A 85 14.86 2.06 4.27
N LEU A 86 14.78 3.04 5.16
CA LEU A 86 13.57 3.25 5.96
C LEU A 86 12.43 3.95 5.20
N LEU A 87 12.75 4.74 4.17
CA LEU A 87 11.77 5.59 3.48
C LEU A 87 10.54 4.83 2.95
N PRO A 88 10.65 3.70 2.24
CA PRO A 88 9.48 2.97 1.75
C PRO A 88 8.57 2.52 2.90
N GLY A 89 9.13 2.09 4.02
CA GLY A 89 8.36 1.70 5.20
C GLY A 89 7.61 2.88 5.82
N PHE A 90 8.30 4.01 6.03
CA PHE A 90 7.67 5.21 6.58
C PHE A 90 6.59 5.78 5.68
N LEU A 91 6.86 5.91 4.38
CA LEU A 91 5.87 6.40 3.43
C LEU A 91 4.65 5.47 3.41
N GLY A 92 4.84 4.15 3.35
CA GLY A 92 3.71 3.21 3.38
C GLY A 92 2.85 3.29 4.65
N ILE A 93 3.41 3.71 5.79
CA ILE A 93 2.67 3.99 7.04
C ILE A 93 1.95 5.35 7.00
N LEU A 94 2.59 6.38 6.45
CA LEU A 94 2.03 7.73 6.36
C LEU A 94 0.89 7.83 5.33
N PHE A 95 0.89 6.97 4.32
CA PHE A 95 -0.01 7.05 3.17
C PHE A 95 -1.49 6.78 3.50
N PRO A 96 -1.83 5.87 4.43
CA PRO A 96 -3.16 5.78 4.98
C PRO A 96 -3.59 7.02 5.79
N LEU A 97 -2.65 7.77 6.37
CA LEU A 97 -2.94 8.84 7.33
C LEU A 97 -3.15 10.21 6.67
N ILE A 98 -2.45 10.49 5.58
CA ILE A 98 -2.47 11.81 4.93
C ILE A 98 -2.87 11.65 3.46
N GLN A 99 -3.77 12.51 2.98
CA GLN A 99 -4.12 12.58 1.57
C GLN A 99 -3.16 13.48 0.82
N PHE A 100 -2.41 12.95 -0.13
CA PHE A 100 -1.60 13.73 -1.07
C PHE A 100 -1.72 13.17 -2.49
N PRO A 101 -1.62 14.05 -3.51
CA PRO A 101 -1.70 13.65 -4.90
C PRO A 101 -0.57 12.69 -5.25
N ARG A 102 -0.84 11.76 -6.17
CA ARG A 102 0.15 10.80 -6.71
C ARG A 102 0.80 9.89 -5.66
N ARG A 103 0.20 9.70 -4.47
CA ARG A 103 0.75 8.82 -3.42
C ARG A 103 1.23 7.49 -3.98
N LYS A 104 0.37 6.75 -4.69
CA LYS A 104 0.70 5.42 -5.23
C LYS A 104 1.98 5.44 -6.05
N SER A 105 2.14 6.43 -6.92
CA SER A 105 3.34 6.61 -7.74
C SER A 105 4.58 6.95 -6.91
N ILE A 106 4.44 7.77 -5.87
CA ILE A 106 5.53 8.12 -4.96
C ILE A 106 6.00 6.87 -4.21
N GLN A 107 5.10 6.11 -3.57
CA GLN A 107 5.47 4.87 -2.86
C GLN A 107 6.14 3.86 -3.78
N LEU A 108 5.56 3.64 -4.96
CA LEU A 108 6.13 2.71 -5.93
C LEU A 108 7.50 3.18 -6.39
N GLY A 109 7.65 4.45 -6.75
CA GLY A 109 8.91 5.03 -7.18
C GLY A 109 9.98 4.88 -6.10
N THR A 110 9.66 5.26 -4.85
CA THR A 110 10.59 5.12 -3.73
C THR A 110 10.94 3.67 -3.46
N ALA A 111 9.96 2.76 -3.36
CA ALA A 111 10.22 1.34 -3.11
C ALA A 111 11.07 0.69 -4.23
N VAL A 112 10.80 1.01 -5.50
CA VAL A 112 11.57 0.50 -6.64
C VAL A 112 12.98 1.06 -6.62
N ILE A 113 13.16 2.37 -6.44
CA ILE A 113 14.50 2.98 -6.36
C ILE A 113 15.30 2.36 -5.21
N VAL A 114 14.70 2.21 -4.03
CA VAL A 114 15.37 1.65 -2.87
C VAL A 114 15.72 0.16 -3.08
N LEU A 115 14.86 -0.60 -3.75
CA LEU A 115 15.16 -1.98 -4.15
C LEU A 115 16.34 -2.03 -5.13
N LEU A 116 16.39 -1.13 -6.11
CA LEU A 116 17.51 -1.03 -7.06
C LEU A 116 18.81 -0.63 -6.35
N VAL A 117 18.75 0.30 -5.39
CA VAL A 117 19.91 0.67 -4.56
C VAL A 117 20.37 -0.51 -3.72
N TRP A 118 19.46 -1.29 -3.14
CA TRP A 118 19.81 -2.51 -2.42
C TRP A 118 20.52 -3.53 -3.34
N ILE A 119 20.00 -3.75 -4.55
CA ILE A 119 20.62 -4.63 -5.55
C ILE A 119 22.01 -4.11 -5.97
N ALA A 120 22.15 -2.79 -6.18
CA ALA A 120 23.45 -2.18 -6.48
C ALA A 120 24.45 -2.37 -5.33
N GLY A 121 23.97 -2.40 -4.08
CA GLY A 121 24.78 -2.71 -2.90
C GLY A 121 25.37 -4.12 -2.87
N LEU A 122 24.83 -5.06 -3.65
CA LEU A 122 25.47 -6.37 -3.84
C LEU A 122 26.74 -6.30 -4.69
N ILE A 123 26.84 -5.30 -5.58
CA ILE A 123 27.99 -5.07 -6.47
C ILE A 123 28.99 -4.13 -5.80
N TRP A 124 28.48 -3.12 -5.10
CA TRP A 124 29.23 -2.05 -4.44
C TRP A 124 28.88 -1.96 -2.94
N PRO A 125 29.23 -2.99 -2.14
CA PRO A 125 28.84 -3.05 -0.74
C PRO A 125 29.44 -1.92 0.09
N HIS A 126 30.67 -1.48 -0.21
CA HIS A 126 31.36 -0.40 0.50
C HIS A 126 30.67 0.97 0.35
N GLN A 127 29.95 1.20 -0.75
CA GLN A 127 29.32 2.49 -1.05
C GLN A 127 27.88 2.60 -0.52
N ILE A 128 27.26 1.46 -0.18
CA ILE A 128 25.81 1.38 0.06
C ILE A 128 25.53 0.76 1.42
N HIS A 129 26.24 -0.33 1.74
CA HIS A 129 25.98 -1.16 2.91
C HIS A 129 26.96 -0.93 4.03
N VAL A 130 28.23 -1.24 3.84
CA VAL A 130 29.22 -1.20 4.92
C VAL A 130 30.61 -0.89 4.40
N ASP A 131 31.23 0.14 4.96
CA ASP A 131 32.66 0.39 4.79
C ASP A 131 33.47 -0.15 5.97
N PHE A 132 33.73 -1.46 5.93
CA PHE A 132 34.64 -2.10 6.89
C PHE A 132 36.09 -2.05 6.39
N HIS A 133 37.03 -1.86 7.33
CA HIS A 133 38.45 -2.07 7.03
C HIS A 133 38.65 -3.52 6.52
N PRO A 134 39.45 -3.77 5.47
CA PRO A 134 39.56 -5.09 4.81
C PRO A 134 39.93 -6.27 5.72
N ALA A 135 40.53 -5.98 6.88
CA ALA A 135 40.91 -6.97 7.88
C ALA A 135 39.77 -7.35 8.85
N THR A 136 38.64 -6.65 8.81
CA THR A 136 37.51 -6.87 9.73
C THR A 136 36.61 -7.95 9.16
N SER A 137 36.50 -9.08 9.87
CA SER A 137 35.49 -10.09 9.54
C SER A 137 34.12 -9.66 10.06
N TYR A 138 33.12 -9.70 9.19
CA TYR A 138 31.72 -9.45 9.54
C TYR A 138 30.83 -10.61 9.09
N GLN A 139 29.68 -10.75 9.74
CA GLN A 139 28.62 -11.68 9.41
C GLN A 139 27.41 -10.90 8.93
N VAL A 140 26.78 -11.38 7.86
CA VAL A 140 25.54 -10.81 7.34
C VAL A 140 24.37 -11.44 8.10
N THR A 141 23.55 -10.61 8.73
CA THR A 141 22.38 -11.07 9.49
C THR A 141 21.22 -11.47 8.58
N VAL A 142 20.24 -12.18 9.14
CA VAL A 142 19.04 -12.59 8.39
C VAL A 142 18.20 -11.41 7.90
N PHE A 143 18.23 -10.27 8.61
CA PHE A 143 17.44 -9.09 8.27
C PHE A 143 17.84 -8.49 6.92
N TYR A 144 19.14 -8.52 6.61
CA TYR A 144 19.65 -8.11 5.29
C TYR A 144 18.95 -8.85 4.13
N TRP A 145 18.73 -10.16 4.29
CA TRP A 145 18.11 -11.01 3.27
C TRP A 145 16.59 -10.94 3.25
N ILE A 146 15.95 -10.70 4.40
CA ILE A 146 14.50 -10.55 4.49
C ILE A 146 14.04 -9.22 3.88
N TYR A 147 14.85 -8.17 4.02
CA TYR A 147 14.53 -6.82 3.59
C TYR A 147 14.04 -6.67 2.12
N PRO A 148 14.72 -7.20 1.08
CA PRO A 148 14.22 -7.12 -0.29
C PRO A 148 12.86 -7.81 -0.48
N GLY A 149 12.59 -8.90 0.25
CA GLY A 149 11.28 -9.56 0.24
C GLY A 149 10.16 -8.67 0.79
N LEU A 150 10.43 -7.94 1.88
CA LEU A 150 9.50 -6.97 2.45
C LEU A 150 9.27 -5.76 1.53
N LEU A 151 10.32 -5.29 0.85
CA LEU A 151 10.24 -4.26 -0.20
C LEU A 151 9.33 -4.69 -1.36
N ILE A 152 9.51 -5.90 -1.87
CA ILE A 152 8.65 -6.47 -2.92
C ILE A 152 7.22 -6.58 -2.41
N GLY A 153 7.01 -7.06 -1.18
CA GLY A 153 5.69 -7.09 -0.55
C GLY A 153 5.05 -5.71 -0.49
N THR A 154 5.84 -4.67 -0.18
CA THR A 154 5.39 -3.27 -0.14
C THR A 154 4.95 -2.78 -1.52
N ILE A 155 5.72 -3.10 -2.57
CA ILE A 155 5.38 -2.80 -3.97
C ILE A 155 4.06 -3.48 -4.35
N LEU A 156 3.93 -4.79 -4.10
CA LEU A 156 2.72 -5.56 -4.40
C LEU A 156 1.50 -5.02 -3.65
N ALA A 157 1.62 -4.76 -2.36
CA ALA A 157 0.56 -4.19 -1.54
C ALA A 157 0.13 -2.81 -2.08
N THR A 158 1.09 -1.99 -2.51
CA THR A 158 0.81 -0.68 -3.11
C THR A 158 0.09 -0.82 -4.46
N LEU A 159 0.43 -1.81 -5.27
CA LEU A 159 -0.25 -2.08 -6.54
C LEU A 159 -1.70 -2.50 -6.33
N MET A 160 -1.99 -3.25 -5.26
CA MET A 160 -3.35 -3.67 -4.87
C MET A 160 -4.24 -2.50 -4.42
N LEU A 161 -3.67 -1.33 -4.08
CA LEU A 161 -4.47 -0.15 -3.74
C LEU A 161 -5.14 0.45 -4.99
N PRO A 162 -6.42 0.88 -4.88
CA PRO A 162 -7.06 1.64 -5.94
C PRO A 162 -6.28 2.92 -6.27
N PRO A 163 -6.27 3.37 -7.54
CA PRO A 163 -5.49 4.52 -8.00
C PRO A 163 -5.76 5.82 -7.20
N GLU A 164 -6.96 5.96 -6.63
CA GLU A 164 -7.39 7.14 -5.87
C GLU A 164 -7.84 6.84 -4.43
N SER A 165 -7.50 5.67 -3.88
CA SER A 165 -7.92 5.25 -2.53
C SER A 165 -7.25 6.02 -1.39
N GLY A 166 -7.62 7.29 -1.22
CA GLY A 166 -7.56 7.90 0.10
C GLY A 166 -8.82 7.45 0.78
N TRP A 167 -8.80 7.33 2.09
CA TRP A 167 -10.05 7.54 2.81
C TRP A 167 -10.49 8.93 2.39
N ASN A 168 -11.44 9.06 1.44
CA ASN A 168 -11.91 10.33 0.93
C ASN A 168 -12.71 11.01 2.04
N TYR A 169 -12.01 11.42 3.09
CA TYR A 169 -12.57 11.97 4.31
C TYR A 169 -13.35 13.23 3.98
N SER A 170 -12.84 14.06 3.07
CA SER A 170 -13.55 15.23 2.55
C SER A 170 -14.86 14.85 1.85
N GLY A 171 -14.85 13.89 0.92
CA GLY A 171 -16.07 13.46 0.23
C GLY A 171 -17.04 12.65 1.09
N VAL A 172 -16.55 11.96 2.13
CA VAL A 172 -17.39 11.29 3.15
C VAL A 172 -17.98 12.33 4.09
N MET A 173 -17.22 13.33 4.51
CA MET A 173 -17.69 14.39 5.39
C MET A 173 -18.65 15.34 4.69
N GLU A 174 -18.40 15.65 3.42
CA GLU A 174 -19.32 16.39 2.56
C GLU A 174 -20.61 15.60 2.32
N ARG A 175 -20.55 14.27 2.23
CA ARG A 175 -21.77 13.43 2.17
C ARG A 175 -22.50 13.34 3.50
N LEU A 176 -21.81 13.28 4.63
CA LEU A 176 -22.42 13.30 5.96
C LEU A 176 -23.05 14.66 6.28
N GLN A 177 -22.48 15.76 5.78
CA GLN A 177 -23.03 17.11 5.93
C GLN A 177 -24.17 17.41 4.97
N ASN A 178 -24.19 16.76 3.81
CA ASN A 178 -25.25 16.90 2.81
C ASN A 178 -26.26 15.74 2.84
N GLU A 179 -26.09 14.76 3.74
CA GLU A 179 -27.15 13.81 4.06
C GLU A 179 -28.20 14.62 4.83
N PRO A 180 -29.40 14.82 4.26
CA PRO A 180 -30.46 15.53 4.96
C PRO A 180 -30.74 14.75 6.23
N ASP A 181 -30.59 15.41 7.37
CA ASP A 181 -30.96 14.87 8.67
C ASP A 181 -32.33 14.18 8.55
N HIS A 182 -32.40 12.99 9.15
CA HIS A 182 -33.60 12.16 9.24
C HIS A 182 -34.84 12.96 9.71
N PRO A 183 -36.05 12.47 9.38
CA PRO A 183 -37.22 13.27 9.05
C PRO A 183 -37.70 14.10 10.22
N GLU A 184 -37.94 15.38 9.98
CA GLU A 184 -38.87 16.14 10.81
C GLU A 184 -40.29 15.62 10.53
N ASN A 185 -40.80 14.84 11.49
CA ASN A 185 -42.21 14.52 11.76
C ASN A 185 -42.97 13.61 10.78
#